data_AF-A0A7V4KR17-F1
#
_entry.id   AF-A0A7V4KR17-F1
#
_cell.length_a   1.000
_cell.length_b   1.000
_cell.length_c   1.000
_cell.angle_alpha   90.00
_cell.angle_beta   90.00
_cell.angle_gamma   90.00
#
_symmetry.space_group_name_H-M   'P 1'
#
loop_
_entity.id
_entity.type
_entity.pdbx_description
1 polymer ?
#
loop_
_entity_poly.entity_id
_entity_poly.type
_entity_poly.pdbx_seq_one_letter_code
_entity_poly.pdbx_strand_id
1 'polypeptide(L)'
;ADVEIPRREGLPAELAYLGGHTLGGLLRAEREATSAALARAGRMNCTLHLPAVAPEDLGEVLMFLQVATGYAGAWYGVDPFDQPGVELGKRLTFAAMGRPGFEGEALPPAPPGDIA
;
A
#
# COMPACT_ATOMS: atom_id res chain seq x y z
N ALA A 1 4.67 -21.59 -10.50
CA ALA A 1 5.97 -22.25 -10.29
C ALA A 1 7.07 -21.22 -10.52
N ASP A 2 8.19 -21.32 -9.80
CA ASP A 2 9.34 -20.43 -10.03
C ASP A 2 9.92 -20.67 -11.43
N VAL A 3 10.50 -19.63 -12.04
CA VAL A 3 10.93 -19.63 -13.44
C VAL A 3 12.45 -19.50 -13.49
N GLU A 4 13.13 -20.45 -14.15
CA GLU A 4 14.58 -20.35 -14.40
C GLU A 4 14.86 -19.25 -15.43
N ILE A 5 15.87 -18.43 -15.15
CA ILE A 5 16.38 -17.44 -16.08
C ILE A 5 17.25 -18.17 -17.11
N PRO A 6 16.87 -18.16 -18.40
CA PRO A 6 17.55 -18.97 -19.40
C PRO A 6 18.97 -18.49 -19.64
N ARG A 7 19.90 -19.45 -19.80
CA ARG A 7 21.23 -19.16 -20.35
C ARG A 7 21.09 -18.92 -21.85
N ARG A 8 21.39 -17.70 -22.31
CA ARG A 8 21.26 -17.33 -23.72
C ARG A 8 22.53 -16.63 -24.21
N GLU A 9 23.05 -17.10 -25.33
CA GLU A 9 24.15 -16.43 -26.02
C GLU A 9 23.69 -15.06 -26.56
N GLY A 10 24.60 -14.09 -26.57
CA GLY A 10 24.31 -12.72 -27.03
C GLY A 10 23.64 -11.80 -26.01
N LEU A 11 23.49 -12.25 -24.74
CA LEU A 11 23.13 -11.33 -23.65
C LEU A 11 24.28 -10.36 -23.35
N PRO A 12 23.98 -9.12 -22.91
CA PRO A 12 24.98 -8.23 -22.32
C PRO A 12 25.76 -8.95 -21.21
N ALA A 13 27.07 -8.71 -21.14
CA ALA A 13 27.96 -9.39 -20.19
C ALA A 13 27.51 -9.18 -18.73
N GLU A 14 26.91 -8.03 -18.45
CA GLU A 14 26.37 -7.63 -17.15
C GLU A 14 25.17 -8.48 -16.73
N LEU A 15 24.48 -9.13 -17.67
CA LEU A 15 23.32 -9.98 -17.40
C LEU A 15 23.64 -11.48 -17.42
N ALA A 16 24.83 -11.86 -17.92
CA ALA A 16 25.21 -13.26 -18.11
C ALA A 16 25.22 -14.06 -16.78
N TYR A 17 25.52 -13.40 -15.66
CA TYR A 17 25.54 -14.04 -14.34
C TYR A 17 24.17 -14.51 -13.86
N LEU A 18 23.07 -13.98 -14.41
CA LEU A 18 21.71 -14.37 -14.03
C LEU A 18 21.32 -15.75 -14.60
N GLY A 19 22.01 -16.23 -15.63
CA GLY A 19 21.69 -17.48 -16.30
C GLY A 19 21.77 -18.70 -15.37
N GLY A 20 20.66 -19.41 -15.19
CA GLY A 20 20.54 -20.56 -14.30
C GLY A 20 20.16 -20.24 -12.86
N HIS A 21 19.98 -18.97 -12.50
CA HIS A 21 19.23 -18.59 -11.31
C HIS A 21 17.72 -18.63 -11.60
N THR A 22 16.91 -18.53 -10.55
CA THR A 22 15.46 -18.38 -10.71
C THR A 22 15.04 -16.92 -10.54
N LEU A 23 13.94 -16.53 -11.20
CA LEU A 23 13.37 -15.19 -11.07
C LEU A 23 12.94 -14.92 -9.63
N GLY A 24 12.36 -15.91 -8.94
CA GLY A 24 12.03 -15.81 -7.52
C GLY A 24 13.27 -15.63 -6.63
N GLY A 25 14.38 -16.29 -6.97
CA GLY A 25 15.67 -16.12 -6.30
C GLY A 25 16.23 -14.70 -6.47
N LEU A 26 16.18 -14.16 -7.70
CA LEU A 26 16.58 -12.79 -7.99
C LEU A 26 15.74 -11.77 -7.20
N LEU A 27 14.40 -11.89 -7.25
CA LEU A 27 13.50 -10.99 -6.52
C LEU A 27 13.74 -11.01 -4.99
N ARG A 28 14.05 -12.19 -4.42
CA ARG A 28 14.40 -12.31 -3.00
C ARG A 28 15.69 -11.57 -2.67
N ALA A 29 16.72 -11.73 -3.51
CA ALA A 29 18.00 -11.04 -3.34
C ALA A 29 17.83 -9.51 -3.46
N GLU A 30 17.04 -9.04 -4.43
CA GLU A 30 16.75 -7.61 -4.61
C GLU A 30 16.00 -7.02 -3.41
N ARG A 31 15.01 -7.74 -2.85
CA ARG A 31 14.30 -7.34 -1.63
C ARG A 31 15.28 -7.16 -0.46
N GLU A 32 16.18 -8.13 -0.25
CA GLU A 32 17.17 -8.09 0.84
C GLU A 32 18.16 -6.94 0.66
N ALA A 33 18.69 -6.77 -0.55
CA ALA A 33 19.59 -5.67 -0.87
C ALA A 33 18.93 -4.31 -0.64
N THR A 34 17.66 -4.15 -1.05
CA THR A 34 16.91 -2.91 -0.86
C THR A 34 16.62 -2.62 0.60
N SER A 35 16.20 -3.62 1.39
CA SER A 35 15.99 -3.49 2.83
C SER A 35 17.30 -3.07 3.54
N ALA A 36 18.43 -3.66 3.16
CA ALA A 36 19.74 -3.30 3.70
C ALA A 36 20.17 -1.88 3.29
N ALA A 37 19.91 -1.47 2.05
CA ALA A 37 20.20 -0.12 1.57
C ALA A 37 19.38 0.94 2.34
N LEU A 38 18.08 0.70 2.55
CA LEU A 38 17.22 1.56 3.36
C LEU A 38 17.73 1.68 4.81
N ALA A 39 18.08 0.55 5.43
CA ALA A 39 18.63 0.53 6.78
C ALA A 39 19.94 1.34 6.87
N ARG A 40 20.85 1.18 5.90
CA ARG A 40 22.10 1.96 5.83
C ARG A 40 21.87 3.46 5.63
N ALA A 41 20.79 3.84 4.94
CA ALA A 41 20.37 5.23 4.78
C ALA A 41 19.61 5.80 6.00
N GLY A 42 19.54 5.06 7.12
CA GLY A 42 18.82 5.47 8.32
C GLY A 42 17.29 5.45 8.16
N ARG A 43 16.77 4.69 7.18
CA ARG A 43 15.34 4.54 6.94
C ARG A 43 14.84 3.24 7.55
N MET A 44 13.89 3.36 8.49
CA MET A 44 13.23 2.20 9.09
C MET A 44 12.47 1.42 8.02
N ASN A 45 12.55 0.10 8.09
CA ASN A 45 11.79 -0.81 7.24
C ASN A 45 11.39 -2.07 8.03
N CYS A 46 10.33 -2.72 7.59
CA CYS A 46 9.79 -3.95 8.16
C CYS A 46 9.38 -4.89 7.01
N THR A 47 9.44 -6.20 7.24
CA THR A 47 8.94 -7.21 6.30
C THR A 47 7.94 -8.11 7.00
N LEU A 48 6.77 -8.29 6.39
CA LEU A 48 5.83 -9.37 6.73
C LEU A 48 6.08 -10.54 5.77
N HIS A 49 6.44 -11.70 6.31
CA HIS A 49 6.69 -12.90 5.50
C HIS A 49 5.46 -13.81 5.52
N LEU A 50 4.88 -14.06 4.34
CA LEU A 50 3.77 -14.99 4.17
C LEU A 50 4.30 -16.32 3.61
N PRO A 51 3.92 -17.47 4.18
CA PRO A 51 4.28 -18.80 3.65
C PRO A 51 3.84 -19.01 2.20
N ALA A 52 2.61 -18.58 1.87
CA ALA A 52 2.08 -18.59 0.51
C ALA A 52 1.05 -17.47 0.30
N VAL A 53 0.62 -17.29 -0.95
CA VAL A 53 -0.55 -16.47 -1.28
C VAL A 53 -1.75 -17.42 -1.37
N ALA A 54 -2.20 -17.90 -0.20
CA ALA A 54 -3.35 -18.78 -0.06
C ALA A 54 -4.44 -18.11 0.81
N PRO A 55 -5.70 -18.58 0.73
CA PRO A 55 -6.79 -18.01 1.52
C PRO A 55 -6.51 -17.95 3.03
N GLU A 56 -5.85 -18.98 3.57
CA GLU A 56 -5.52 -19.09 4.99
C GLU A 56 -4.48 -18.04 5.40
N ASP A 57 -3.34 -17.97 4.69
CA ASP A 57 -2.28 -16.98 4.93
C ASP A 57 -2.80 -15.54 4.77
N LEU A 58 -3.71 -15.33 3.81
CA LEU A 58 -4.34 -14.03 3.60
C LEU A 58 -5.30 -13.68 4.75
N GLY A 59 -6.07 -14.64 5.25
CA GLY A 59 -6.91 -14.46 6.44
C GLY A 59 -6.09 -14.05 7.67
N GLU A 60 -4.94 -14.69 7.87
CA GLU A 60 -4.02 -14.37 8.97
C GLU A 60 -3.49 -12.95 8.88
N VAL A 61 -2.98 -12.52 7.71
CA VAL A 61 -2.43 -11.16 7.57
C VAL A 61 -3.53 -10.10 7.70
N LEU A 62 -4.74 -10.36 7.21
CA LEU A 62 -5.87 -9.44 7.37
C LEU A 62 -6.23 -9.28 8.85
N MET A 63 -6.37 -10.38 9.59
CA MET A 63 -6.66 -10.33 11.02
C MET A 63 -5.53 -9.63 11.79
N PHE A 64 -4.28 -9.95 11.49
CA PHE A 64 -3.11 -9.28 12.07
C PHE A 64 -3.17 -7.76 11.88
N LEU A 65 -3.43 -7.30 10.65
CA LEU A 65 -3.49 -5.86 10.33
C LEU A 65 -4.70 -5.16 10.97
N GLN A 66 -5.86 -5.84 11.07
CA GLN A 66 -7.04 -5.32 11.77
C GLN A 66 -6.75 -5.09 13.25
N VAL A 67 -6.16 -6.09 13.92
CA VAL A 67 -5.78 -5.99 15.33
C VAL A 67 -4.70 -4.91 15.53
N ALA A 68 -3.67 -4.90 14.69
CA ALA A 68 -2.61 -3.88 14.74
C ALA A 68 -3.16 -2.46 14.57
N THR A 69 -4.16 -2.26 13.70
CA THR A 69 -4.84 -0.97 13.52
C THR A 69 -5.61 -0.56 14.77
N GLY A 70 -6.32 -1.49 15.41
CA GLY A 70 -7.01 -1.24 16.68
C GLY A 70 -6.04 -0.81 17.78
N TYR A 71 -4.91 -1.50 17.92
CA TYR A 71 -3.86 -1.10 18.88
C TYR A 71 -3.21 0.24 18.53
N ALA A 72 -2.98 0.51 17.25
CA ALA A 72 -2.44 1.78 16.80
C ALA A 72 -3.37 2.95 17.17
N GLY A 73 -4.69 2.81 17.00
CA GLY A 73 -5.66 3.82 17.42
C GLY A 73 -5.54 4.15 18.90
N ALA A 74 -5.54 3.12 19.75
CA ALA A 74 -5.34 3.28 21.19
C ALA A 74 -3.99 3.94 21.54
N TRP A 75 -2.90 3.54 20.86
CA TRP A 75 -1.57 4.15 21.07
C TRP A 75 -1.50 5.61 20.62
N TYR A 76 -2.18 5.97 19.55
CA TYR A 76 -2.20 7.34 19.04
C TYR A 76 -3.25 8.22 19.72
N GLY A 77 -4.07 7.67 20.62
CA GLY A 77 -5.12 8.43 21.32
C GLY A 77 -6.27 8.84 20.41
N VAL A 78 -6.57 8.04 19.39
CA VAL A 78 -7.70 8.24 18.45
C VAL A 78 -8.65 7.05 18.52
N ASP A 79 -9.93 7.25 18.18
CA ASP A 79 -10.86 6.14 18.01
C ASP A 79 -10.59 5.46 16.65
N PRO A 80 -10.14 4.19 16.61
CA PRO A 80 -9.90 3.50 15.35
C PRO A 80 -11.18 3.02 14.65
N PHE A 81 -12.35 3.20 15.28
CA PHE A 81 -13.63 2.67 14.81
C PHE A 81 -14.62 3.74 14.36
N ASP A 82 -14.22 5.01 14.31
CA ASP A 82 -15.03 6.12 13.80
C ASP A 82 -14.43 6.75 12.52
N GLN A 83 -15.21 7.63 11.88
CA GLN A 83 -14.82 8.31 10.64
C GLN A 83 -15.53 9.66 10.43
N PRO A 84 -15.52 10.59 11.41
CA PRO A 84 -16.34 11.81 11.36
C PRO A 84 -16.07 12.70 10.13
N GLY A 85 -14.84 12.68 9.60
CA GLY A 85 -14.43 13.47 8.44
C GLY A 85 -15.15 13.13 7.12
N VAL A 86 -15.83 11.98 7.01
CA VAL A 86 -16.52 11.59 5.76
C VAL A 86 -17.88 12.25 5.60
N GLU A 87 -18.50 12.69 6.70
CA GLU A 87 -19.88 13.18 6.68
C GLU A 87 -20.01 14.54 5.99
N LEU A 88 -19.02 15.42 6.15
CA LEU A 88 -19.01 16.71 5.45
C LEU A 88 -18.98 16.52 3.92
N GLY A 89 -18.12 15.62 3.43
CA GLY A 89 -18.06 15.32 1.99
C GLY A 89 -19.38 14.79 1.43
N LYS A 90 -20.11 13.97 2.20
CA LYS A 90 -21.45 13.49 1.83
C LYS A 90 -22.46 14.64 1.78
N ARG A 91 -22.51 15.50 2.80
CA ARG A 91 -23.44 16.64 2.90
C ARG A 91 -23.25 17.64 1.76
N LEU A 92 -22.00 18.01 1.48
CA LEU A 92 -21.67 18.92 0.37
C LEU A 92 -22.07 18.30 -0.98
N THR A 93 -21.80 16.99 -1.17
CA THR A 93 -22.25 16.27 -2.37
C THR A 93 -23.77 16.28 -2.50
N PHE A 94 -24.51 16.02 -1.42
CA PHE A 94 -25.97 16.00 -1.44
C PHE A 94 -26.55 17.36 -1.84
N ALA A 95 -26.01 18.45 -1.29
CA ALA A 95 -26.45 19.79 -1.62
C ALA A 95 -26.11 20.18 -3.07
N ALA A 96 -24.89 19.87 -3.52
CA ALA A 96 -24.47 20.09 -4.90
C ALA A 96 -25.36 19.36 -5.92
N MET A 97 -25.86 18.17 -5.55
CA MET A 97 -26.77 17.37 -6.37
C MET A 97 -28.26 17.72 -6.17
N GLY A 98 -28.57 18.75 -5.37
CA GLY A 98 -29.94 19.22 -5.16
C GLY A 98 -30.82 18.27 -4.34
N ARG A 99 -30.24 17.48 -3.43
CA ARG A 99 -31.00 16.58 -2.56
C ARG A 99 -31.84 17.41 -1.56
N PRO A 100 -33.16 17.19 -1.47
CA PRO A 100 -34.00 17.89 -0.50
C PRO A 100 -33.53 17.72 0.95
N GLY A 101 -33.50 18.81 1.73
CA GLY A 101 -33.08 18.83 3.12
C GLY A 101 -31.58 19.13 3.36
N PHE A 102 -30.82 19.43 2.31
CA PHE A 102 -29.40 19.79 2.37
C PHE A 102 -29.09 21.17 1.76
N GLU A 103 -30.10 22.00 1.53
CA GLU A 103 -29.99 23.28 0.81
C GLU A 103 -29.08 24.32 1.50
N GLY A 104 -28.82 24.15 2.80
CA GLY A 104 -27.92 25.02 3.57
C GLY A 104 -26.43 24.69 3.48
N GLU A 105 -26.06 23.60 2.81
CA GLU A 105 -24.66 23.15 2.68
C GLU A 105 -24.08 23.59 1.33
N ALA A 106 -23.43 24.76 1.28
CA ALA A 106 -22.82 25.23 0.04
C ALA A 106 -21.39 24.71 -0.12
N LEU A 107 -21.04 24.26 -1.33
CA LEU A 107 -19.64 24.11 -1.72
C LEU A 107 -18.94 25.47 -1.58
N PRO A 108 -17.79 25.54 -0.90
CA PRO A 108 -17.00 26.76 -0.92
C PRO A 108 -16.55 27.05 -2.36
N PRO A 109 -16.34 28.33 -2.71
CA PRO A 109 -15.81 28.69 -4.02
C PRO A 109 -14.46 27.99 -4.23
N ALA A 110 -14.21 27.54 -5.47
CA ALA A 110 -12.94 26.92 -5.82
C ALA A 110 -11.77 27.87 -5.51
N PRO A 111 -10.63 27.35 -5.04
CA PRO A 111 -9.41 28.14 -4.89
C PRO A 111 -9.05 28.86 -6.20
N PRO A 112 -8.44 30.06 -6.15
CA PRO A 112 -8.01 30.76 -7.35
C PRO A 112 -7.06 29.91 -8.20
N GLY A 113 -7.43 29.63 -9.45
CA GLY A 113 -6.62 28.86 -10.41
C GLY A 113 -7.12 27.44 -10.66
N ASP A 114 -8.06 26.93 -9.85
CA ASP A 114 -8.73 25.67 -10.14
C ASP A 114 -9.84 25.89 -11.19
N ILE A 115 -9.84 25.06 -12.23
CA ILE A 115 -10.91 25.00 -13.23
C ILE A 115 -12.10 24.25 -12.63
N ALA A 116 -13.26 24.90 -12.63
CA ALA A 116 -14.55 24.29 -12.26
C ALA A 116 -15.01 23.25 -13.29
#